data_AF-A0A3E4WNG7-F1
#
_entry.id   AF-A0A3E4WNG7-F1
#
_cell.length_a   1.000
_cell.length_b   1.000
_cell.length_c   1.000
_cell.angle_alpha   90.00
_cell.angle_beta   90.00
_cell.angle_gamma   90.00
#
_symmetry.space_group_name_H-M   'P 1'
#
loop_
_entity.id
_entity.type
_entity.pdbx_description
1 polymer ?
#
loop_
_entity_poly.entity_id
_entity_poly.type
_entity_poly.pdbx_seq_one_letter_code
_entity_poly.pdbx_strand_id
1 'polypeptide(L)'
;MFLVHCFRGEKMGAYSEAYLGDVVENQGKLFDFVAQSYPDSDTEDFINTYMKSKTRKNIDDAMAYVNTMDAKELWKYFSDTEKYKLKQGKAIEGFMPDWIGEFYAYYQWYYDIPSAEVINKVPVDFLRKAYCGLHDLELDLAVKKVGKV
;
A
#
# COMPACT_ATOMS: atom_id res chain seq x y z
N MET A 1 -11.60 -41.59 -17.62
CA MET A 1 -11.57 -40.16 -17.98
C MET A 1 -11.47 -39.39 -16.66
N PHE A 2 -10.24 -39.20 -16.16
CA PHE A 2 -9.98 -38.47 -14.92
C PHE A 2 -9.67 -37.02 -15.30
N LEU A 3 -10.63 -36.12 -15.10
CA LEU A 3 -10.33 -34.69 -15.09
C LEU A 3 -9.86 -34.34 -13.67
N VAL A 4 -8.55 -34.42 -13.47
CA VAL A 4 -7.91 -33.88 -12.28
C VAL A 4 -7.94 -32.36 -12.44
N HIS A 5 -8.94 -31.71 -11.85
CA HIS A 5 -8.83 -30.28 -11.56
C HIS A 5 -7.68 -30.14 -10.55
N CYS A 6 -6.51 -29.77 -11.06
CA CYS A 6 -5.41 -29.25 -10.26
C CYS A 6 -5.91 -27.98 -9.59
N PHE A 7 -6.49 -28.10 -8.39
CA PHE A 7 -6.55 -27.00 -7.44
C PHE A 7 -5.09 -26.69 -7.05
N ARG A 8 -4.43 -25.86 -7.86
CA ARG A 8 -3.31 -25.04 -7.37
C ARG A 8 -3.95 -24.25 -6.24
N GLY A 9 -3.56 -24.51 -4.99
CA GLY A 9 -4.13 -23.82 -3.84
C GLY A 9 -4.05 -22.32 -4.08
N GLU A 10 -5.18 -21.72 -4.44
CA GLU A 10 -5.29 -20.28 -4.62
C GLU A 10 -5.08 -19.69 -3.24
N LYS A 11 -3.92 -19.07 -3.05
CA LYS A 11 -3.66 -18.29 -1.85
C LYS A 11 -4.67 -17.15 -1.89
N MET A 12 -5.73 -17.26 -1.10
CA MET A 12 -6.68 -16.17 -0.93
C MET A 12 -5.91 -15.01 -0.32
N GLY A 13 -5.74 -13.94 -1.10
CA GLY A 13 -5.23 -12.69 -0.56
C GLY A 13 -6.23 -12.07 0.41
N ALA A 14 -5.85 -10.96 1.04
CA ALA A 14 -6.66 -10.34 2.09
C ALA A 14 -8.08 -9.96 1.67
N TYR A 15 -8.29 -9.68 0.38
CA TYR A 15 -9.60 -9.42 -0.21
C TYR A 15 -9.62 -9.93 -1.66
N SER A 16 -10.78 -9.83 -2.33
CA SER A 16 -10.93 -10.32 -3.72
C SER A 16 -9.89 -9.73 -4.67
N GLU A 17 -9.31 -10.57 -5.54
CA GLU A 17 -8.39 -10.12 -6.60
C GLU A 17 -9.00 -9.04 -7.50
N ALA A 18 -10.33 -8.98 -7.60
CA ALA A 18 -11.05 -7.94 -8.32
C ALA A 18 -10.75 -6.51 -7.84
N TYR A 19 -10.36 -6.33 -6.56
CA TYR A 19 -9.98 -5.02 -6.01
C TYR A 19 -8.46 -4.81 -5.97
N LEU A 20 -7.66 -5.83 -6.26
CA LEU A 20 -6.22 -5.78 -6.07
C LEU A 20 -5.57 -4.68 -6.92
N GLY A 21 -5.89 -4.64 -8.21
CA GLY A 21 -5.37 -3.63 -9.14
C GLY A 21 -5.67 -2.21 -8.66
N ASP A 22 -6.96 -1.93 -8.40
CA ASP A 22 -7.41 -0.61 -7.95
C ASP A 22 -6.75 -0.18 -6.63
N VAL A 23 -6.66 -1.07 -5.65
CA VAL A 23 -6.05 -0.74 -4.35
C VAL A 23 -4.54 -0.51 -4.48
N VAL A 24 -3.83 -1.34 -5.26
CA VAL A 24 -2.39 -1.20 -5.49
C VAL A 24 -2.10 0.12 -6.21
N GLU A 25 -2.75 0.36 -7.34
CA GLU A 25 -2.55 1.54 -8.16
C GLU A 25 -2.93 2.82 -7.41
N ASN A 26 -4.09 2.86 -6.76
CA ASN A 26 -4.55 4.08 -6.10
C ASN A 26 -3.80 4.36 -4.80
N GLN A 27 -3.30 3.35 -4.08
CA GLN A 27 -2.43 3.58 -2.92
C GLN A 27 -1.06 4.13 -3.34
N GLY A 28 -0.47 3.61 -4.42
CA GLY A 28 0.74 4.18 -5.01
C GLY A 28 0.54 5.65 -5.38
N LYS A 29 -0.46 5.91 -6.23
CA LYS A 29 -0.79 7.26 -6.67
C LYS A 29 -1.13 8.21 -5.53
N LEU A 30 -1.76 7.73 -4.46
CA LEU A 30 -2.01 8.53 -3.26
C LEU A 30 -0.70 8.98 -2.61
N PHE A 31 0.26 8.07 -2.45
CA PHE A 31 1.53 8.37 -1.80
C PHE A 31 2.34 9.35 -2.63
N ASP A 32 2.38 9.14 -3.94
CA ASP A 32 2.98 10.05 -4.91
C ASP A 32 2.31 11.44 -4.88
N PHE A 33 0.97 11.47 -4.93
CA PHE A 33 0.20 12.70 -4.87
C PHE A 33 0.52 13.53 -3.62
N VAL A 34 0.60 12.90 -2.44
CA VAL A 34 0.91 13.60 -1.18
C VAL A 34 2.35 14.10 -1.19
N ALA A 35 3.32 13.28 -1.61
CA ALA A 35 4.72 13.68 -1.66
C ALA A 35 4.98 14.85 -2.61
N GLN A 36 4.36 14.84 -3.80
CA GLN A 36 4.54 15.89 -4.80
C GLN A 36 3.78 17.17 -4.47
N SER A 37 2.56 17.06 -3.91
CA SER A 37 1.72 18.22 -3.61
C SER A 37 2.20 18.99 -2.37
N TYR A 38 2.91 18.32 -1.47
CA TYR A 38 3.32 18.86 -0.17
C TYR A 38 4.82 18.63 0.09
N PRO A 39 5.72 19.26 -0.69
CA PRO A 39 7.17 18.98 -0.64
C PRO A 39 7.82 19.30 0.72
N ASP A 40 7.24 20.25 1.47
CA ASP A 40 7.70 20.65 2.81
C ASP A 40 7.04 19.85 3.95
N SER A 41 6.38 18.73 3.63
CA SER A 41 5.71 17.85 4.59
C SER A 41 6.39 16.50 4.72
N ASP A 42 6.26 15.90 5.90
CA ASP A 42 6.82 14.57 6.21
C ASP A 42 5.98 13.46 5.56
N THR A 43 6.42 12.97 4.39
CA THR A 43 5.75 11.86 3.70
C THR A 43 5.80 10.57 4.52
N GLU A 44 6.87 10.33 5.29
CA GLU A 44 7.00 9.12 6.10
C GLU A 44 5.98 9.10 7.24
N ASP A 45 5.74 10.24 7.90
CA ASP A 45 4.66 10.39 8.89
C ASP A 45 3.28 10.14 8.27
N PHE A 46 3.02 10.69 7.08
CA PHE A 46 1.79 10.45 6.35
C PHE A 46 1.58 8.95 6.09
N ILE A 47 2.57 8.26 5.51
CA ILE A 47 2.48 6.82 5.20
C ILE A 47 2.23 6.01 6.48
N ASN A 48 2.98 6.29 7.55
CA ASN A 48 2.81 5.60 8.83
C ASN A 48 1.41 5.80 9.42
N THR A 49 0.88 7.02 9.32
CA THR A 49 -0.47 7.35 9.82
C THR A 49 -1.54 6.71 8.96
N TYR A 50 -1.41 6.79 7.64
CA TYR A 50 -2.33 6.20 6.68
C TYR A 50 -2.42 4.69 6.85
N MET A 51 -1.29 3.98 6.93
CA MET A 51 -1.26 2.53 7.10
C MET A 51 -1.87 2.05 8.42
N LYS A 52 -2.03 2.92 9.42
CA LYS A 52 -2.64 2.63 10.73
C LYS A 52 -4.04 3.21 10.88
N SER A 53 -4.58 3.81 9.82
CA SER A 53 -5.85 4.56 9.84
C SER A 53 -7.08 3.66 9.73
N LYS A 54 -8.24 4.22 10.07
CA LYS A 54 -9.55 3.60 9.78
C LYS A 54 -9.79 3.52 8.28
N THR A 55 -9.33 4.50 7.51
CA THR A 55 -9.40 4.44 6.04
C THR A 55 -8.72 3.20 5.50
N ARG A 56 -7.49 2.92 5.95
CA ARG A 56 -6.77 1.74 5.49
C ARG A 56 -7.34 0.44 6.06
N LYS A 57 -7.88 0.48 7.28
CA LYS A 57 -8.67 -0.63 7.84
C LYS A 57 -9.92 -0.95 7.00
N ASN A 58 -10.64 0.06 6.49
CA ASN A 58 -11.80 -0.17 5.63
C ASN A 58 -11.41 -0.88 4.32
N ILE A 59 -10.20 -0.63 3.82
CA ILE A 59 -9.64 -1.36 2.67
C ILE A 59 -9.27 -2.80 3.06
N ASP A 60 -8.65 -3.00 4.24
CA ASP A 60 -8.36 -4.33 4.79
C ASP A 60 -9.66 -5.16 4.92
N ASP A 61 -10.75 -4.53 5.37
CA ASP A 61 -12.08 -5.14 5.53
C ASP A 61 -12.86 -5.24 4.19
N ALA A 62 -12.21 -5.01 3.05
CA ALA A 62 -12.77 -5.13 1.69
C ALA A 62 -14.00 -4.26 1.41
N MET A 63 -14.09 -3.06 2.00
CA MET A 63 -15.20 -2.15 1.74
C MET A 63 -15.17 -1.65 0.30
N ALA A 64 -16.07 -2.18 -0.53
CA ALA A 64 -16.12 -1.93 -1.98
C ALA A 64 -15.97 -0.45 -2.37
N TYR A 65 -16.70 0.44 -1.69
CA TYR A 65 -16.66 1.88 -1.97
C TYR A 65 -15.28 2.51 -1.75
N VAL A 66 -14.54 2.07 -0.72
CA VAL A 66 -13.20 2.62 -0.41
C VAL A 66 -12.15 1.97 -1.31
N ASN A 67 -12.31 0.69 -1.65
CA ASN A 67 -11.38 -0.05 -2.51
C ASN A 67 -11.32 0.47 -3.96
N THR A 68 -12.35 1.19 -4.41
CA THR A 68 -12.43 1.73 -5.77
C THR A 68 -12.20 3.24 -5.84
N MET A 69 -11.86 3.90 -4.73
CA MET A 69 -11.57 5.35 -4.74
C MET A 69 -10.28 5.64 -5.48
N ASP A 70 -10.30 6.68 -6.31
CA ASP A 70 -9.06 7.21 -6.86
C ASP A 70 -8.19 7.88 -5.80
N ALA A 71 -6.93 8.16 -6.12
CA ALA A 71 -5.97 8.76 -5.18
C ALA A 71 -6.44 10.08 -4.53
N LYS A 72 -7.19 10.93 -5.25
CA LYS A 72 -7.65 12.23 -4.72
C LYS A 72 -8.87 12.05 -3.83
N GLU A 73 -9.79 11.17 -4.24
CA GLU A 73 -10.94 10.77 -3.42
C GLU A 73 -10.47 10.12 -2.12
N LEU A 74 -9.50 9.22 -2.22
CA LEU A 74 -8.91 8.51 -1.09
C LEU A 74 -8.16 9.47 -0.15
N TRP A 75 -7.42 10.43 -0.69
CA TRP A 75 -6.79 11.50 0.11
C TRP A 75 -7.82 12.30 0.90
N LYS A 76 -8.90 12.74 0.23
CA LYS A 76 -9.98 13.49 0.85
C LYS A 76 -10.66 12.65 1.94
N TYR A 77 -11.01 11.42 1.61
CA TYR A 77 -11.65 10.49 2.53
C TYR A 77 -10.80 10.24 3.78
N PHE A 78 -9.50 10.00 3.60
CA PHE A 78 -8.54 9.85 4.70
C PHE A 78 -8.44 11.11 5.56
N SER A 79 -8.25 12.27 4.93
CA SER A 79 -8.14 13.56 5.63
C SER A 79 -9.40 13.86 6.44
N ASP A 80 -10.58 13.62 5.88
CA ASP A 80 -11.87 13.87 6.53
C ASP A 80 -12.15 12.85 7.64
N THR A 81 -11.79 11.58 7.46
CA THR A 81 -12.04 10.49 8.42
C THR A 81 -11.12 10.57 9.62
N GLU A 82 -9.83 10.82 9.39
CA GLU A 82 -8.81 10.85 10.43
C GLU A 82 -8.58 12.25 11.02
N LYS A 83 -9.15 13.29 10.40
CA LYS A 83 -8.80 14.70 10.69
C LYS A 83 -7.29 14.93 10.61
N TYR A 84 -6.65 14.23 9.66
CA TYR A 84 -5.21 14.25 9.49
C TYR A 84 -4.74 15.65 9.07
N LYS A 85 -3.59 16.05 9.64
CA LYS A 85 -2.88 17.27 9.27
C LYS A 85 -1.45 16.89 8.96
N LEU A 86 -0.98 17.31 7.79
CA LEU A 86 0.40 17.11 7.39
C LEU A 86 1.34 17.71 8.42
N LYS A 87 2.37 16.96 8.79
CA LYS A 87 3.45 17.45 9.63
C LYS A 87 4.51 18.09 8.75
N GLN A 88 5.07 19.20 9.23
CA GLN A 88 6.22 19.83 8.58
C GLN A 88 7.40 18.86 8.60
N GLY A 89 8.09 18.73 7.46
CA GLY A 89 9.19 17.80 7.31
C GLY A 89 9.75 17.83 5.90
N LYS A 90 10.17 16.67 5.40
CA LYS A 90 10.70 16.54 4.05
C LYS A 90 9.94 15.45 3.29
N ALA A 91 9.54 15.75 2.06
CA ALA A 91 8.93 14.76 1.21
C ALA A 91 9.91 13.67 0.77
N ILE A 92 9.39 12.46 0.57
CA ILE A 92 10.13 11.41 -0.16
C ILE A 92 10.12 11.80 -1.64
N GLU A 93 11.29 11.87 -2.27
CA GLU A 93 11.45 12.41 -3.63
C GLU A 93 11.38 11.33 -4.73
N GLY A 94 11.12 11.77 -5.96
CA GLY A 94 11.12 10.92 -7.16
C GLY A 94 9.91 9.98 -7.23
N PHE A 95 10.10 8.80 -7.85
CA PHE A 95 9.06 7.77 -8.03
C PHE A 95 8.93 6.81 -6.83
N MET A 96 9.75 7.02 -5.79
CA MET A 96 9.78 6.16 -4.61
C MET A 96 8.45 6.13 -3.83
N PRO A 97 7.71 7.24 -3.65
CA PRO A 97 6.44 7.21 -2.92
C PRO A 97 5.40 6.30 -3.60
N ASP A 98 5.27 6.38 -4.92
CA ASP A 98 4.35 5.56 -5.72
C ASP A 98 4.62 4.07 -5.50
N TRP A 99 5.85 3.66 -5.77
CA TRP A 99 6.27 2.28 -5.60
C TRP A 99 6.13 1.76 -4.16
N ILE A 100 6.42 2.61 -3.14
CA ILE A 100 6.20 2.23 -1.73
C ILE A 100 4.71 1.97 -1.45
N GLY A 101 3.83 2.81 -2.01
CA GLY A 101 2.39 2.63 -1.87
C GLY A 101 1.92 1.33 -2.52
N GLU A 102 2.33 1.06 -3.75
CA GLU A 102 2.04 -0.20 -4.45
C GLU A 102 2.57 -1.42 -3.67
N PHE A 103 3.82 -1.34 -3.21
CA PHE A 103 4.48 -2.40 -2.45
C PHE A 103 3.67 -2.75 -1.21
N TYR A 104 3.27 -1.76 -0.40
CA TYR A 104 2.53 -2.04 0.82
C TYR A 104 1.15 -2.63 0.56
N ALA A 105 0.43 -2.14 -0.46
CA ALA A 105 -0.87 -2.68 -0.83
C ALA A 105 -0.76 -4.14 -1.27
N TYR A 106 0.19 -4.45 -2.15
CA TYR A 106 0.41 -5.80 -2.62
C TYR A 106 0.93 -6.73 -1.52
N TYR A 107 1.85 -6.26 -0.67
CA TYR A 107 2.40 -7.04 0.44
C TYR A 107 1.33 -7.44 1.45
N GLN A 108 0.47 -6.49 1.82
CA GLN A 108 -0.69 -6.68 2.69
C GLN A 108 -1.62 -7.76 2.12
N TRP A 109 -2.01 -7.60 0.85
CA TRP A 109 -2.88 -8.55 0.16
C TRP A 109 -2.24 -9.94 0.05
N TYR A 110 -0.98 -10.00 -0.39
CA TYR A 110 -0.28 -11.26 -0.66
C TYR A 110 -0.03 -12.08 0.61
N TYR A 111 0.32 -11.45 1.73
CA TYR A 111 0.60 -12.17 2.98
C TYR A 111 -0.59 -12.31 3.92
N ASP A 112 -1.72 -11.73 3.54
CA ASP A 112 -2.97 -11.71 4.30
C ASP A 112 -2.73 -11.29 5.75
N ILE A 113 -2.19 -10.08 5.91
CA ILE A 113 -1.94 -9.45 7.20
C ILE A 113 -2.48 -8.03 7.20
N PRO A 114 -2.91 -7.48 8.35
CA PRO A 114 -3.45 -6.12 8.42
C PRO A 114 -2.41 -5.07 8.01
N SER A 115 -2.85 -4.03 7.31
CA SER A 115 -2.00 -2.90 6.91
C SER A 115 -1.21 -2.28 8.06
N ALA A 116 -1.84 -2.15 9.23
CA ALA A 116 -1.23 -1.64 10.45
C ALA A 116 -0.10 -2.53 10.98
N GLU A 117 -0.13 -3.83 10.70
CA GLU A 117 0.93 -4.77 11.04
C GLU A 117 2.06 -4.74 10.00
N VAL A 118 1.71 -4.62 8.71
CA VAL A 118 2.66 -4.52 7.60
C VAL A 118 3.66 -3.39 7.85
N ILE A 119 3.18 -2.18 8.16
CA ILE A 119 4.03 -1.01 8.37
C ILE A 119 4.97 -1.13 9.57
N ASN A 120 4.63 -1.96 10.57
CA ASN A 120 5.50 -2.24 11.70
C ASN A 120 6.57 -3.28 11.36
N LYS A 121 6.23 -4.26 10.50
CA LYS A 121 7.13 -5.34 10.07
C LYS A 121 8.11 -4.89 9.00
N VAL A 122 7.65 -4.05 8.08
CA VAL A 122 8.42 -3.48 6.99
C VAL A 122 8.32 -1.96 7.12
N PRO A 123 9.24 -1.29 7.85
CA PRO A 123 9.21 0.15 8.03
C PRO A 123 9.51 0.91 6.73
N VAL A 124 9.03 2.16 6.62
CA VAL A 124 9.28 3.02 5.45
C VAL A 124 10.77 3.21 5.20
N ASP A 125 11.56 3.51 6.23
CA ASP A 125 13.02 3.65 6.12
C ASP A 125 13.71 2.39 5.56
N PHE A 126 13.20 1.19 5.85
CA PHE A 126 13.70 -0.04 5.25
C PHE A 126 13.46 -0.06 3.73
N LEU A 127 12.24 0.23 3.28
CA LEU A 127 11.92 0.25 1.85
C LEU A 127 12.69 1.34 1.11
N ARG A 128 12.87 2.51 1.72
CA ARG A 128 13.67 3.60 1.14
C ARG A 128 15.12 3.17 0.88
N LYS A 129 15.73 2.45 1.83
CA LYS A 129 17.10 1.91 1.68
C LYS A 129 17.16 0.76 0.69
N ALA A 130 16.13 -0.07 0.63
CA ALA A 130 16.06 -1.23 -0.25
C ALA A 130 15.61 -0.89 -1.69
N TYR A 131 15.07 0.32 -1.92
CA TYR A 131 14.45 0.75 -3.18
C TYR A 131 15.31 0.42 -4.41
N CYS A 132 16.57 0.84 -4.44
CA CYS A 132 17.47 0.61 -5.58
C CYS A 132 17.66 -0.88 -5.92
N GLY A 133 17.49 -1.80 -4.96
CA GLY A 133 17.62 -3.24 -5.19
C GLY A 133 16.30 -3.99 -5.40
N LEU A 134 15.16 -3.32 -5.24
CA LEU A 134 13.82 -3.91 -5.30
C LEU A 134 12.93 -3.31 -6.40
N HIS A 135 13.05 -2.02 -6.70
CA HIS A 135 12.09 -1.33 -7.59
C HIS A 135 12.16 -1.74 -9.06
N ASP A 136 13.31 -2.27 -9.51
CA ASP A 136 13.48 -2.83 -10.86
C ASP A 136 12.85 -4.22 -11.03
N LEU A 137 12.41 -4.83 -9.92
CA LEU A 137 11.73 -6.13 -9.96
C LEU A 137 10.24 -5.92 -10.18
N GLU A 138 9.60 -6.91 -10.81
CA GLU A 138 8.15 -7.07 -10.75
C GLU A 138 7.69 -7.02 -9.28
N LEU A 139 6.58 -6.33 -9.02
CA LEU A 139 6.09 -6.05 -7.66
C LEU A 139 5.94 -7.33 -6.82
N ASP A 140 5.41 -8.41 -7.43
CA ASP A 140 5.29 -9.74 -6.82
C ASP A 140 6.65 -10.31 -6.38
N LEU A 141 7.69 -10.15 -7.20
CA LEU A 141 9.05 -10.61 -6.88
C LEU A 141 9.66 -9.77 -5.76
N ALA A 142 9.46 -8.45 -5.77
CA ALA A 142 9.93 -7.58 -4.70
C ALA A 142 9.32 -7.98 -3.34
N VAL A 143 8.00 -8.19 -3.29
CA VAL A 143 7.28 -8.62 -2.07
C VAL A 143 7.71 -10.01 -1.61
N LYS A 144 7.89 -10.96 -2.53
CA LYS A 144 8.40 -12.31 -2.19
C LYS A 144 9.84 -12.27 -1.68
N LYS A 145 10.68 -11.39 -2.22
CA LYS A 145 12.09 -11.24 -1.82
C LYS A 145 12.23 -10.66 -0.42
N VAL A 146 11.36 -9.73 -0.03
CA VAL A 146 11.29 -9.26 1.37
C VAL A 146 10.79 -10.36 2.30
N GLY A 147 9.86 -11.21 1.81
CA GLY A 147 9.36 -12.35 2.57
C GLY A 147 8.36 -11.96 3.65
N LYS A 148 7.67 -12.95 4.26
CA LYS A 148 6.82 -12.71 5.45
C LYS A 148 7.73 -12.59 6.68
N VAL A 149 8.12 -11.36 7.01
CA VAL A 149 8.82 -11.01 8.26
C VAL A 149 7.87 -10.93 9.45
#